data_AF-A0A3E1DY37-F1
#
_entry.id   AF-A0A3E1DY37-F1
#
_cell.length_a   1.000
_cell.length_b   1.000
_cell.length_c   1.000
_cell.angle_alpha   90.00
_cell.angle_beta   90.00
_cell.angle_gamma   90.00
#
_symmetry.space_group_name_H-M   'P 1'
#
loop_
_entity.id
_entity.type
_entity.pdbx_description
1 polymer ?
#
loop_
_entity_poly.entity_id
_entity_poly.type
_entity_poly.pdbx_seq_one_letter_code
_entity_poly.pdbx_strand_id
1 'polypeptide(L)' 'HVFIGILGTMANPEDIIAQLTERRGYLQNKVAKRVVLKFTPRLSFHHDSSVERGTNVVSLIDQIDIPDEIRPLGEDDVEI' A
#
# COMPACT_ATOMS: atom_id res chain seq x y z
N HIS A 1 8.31 -1.81 11.21
CA HIS A 1 7.99 -2.38 9.89
C HIS A 1 7.50 -1.26 8.99
N VAL A 2 7.96 -1.24 7.75
CA VAL A 2 7.60 -0.24 6.72
C VAL A 2 7.02 -1.02 5.54
N PHE A 3 5.76 -0.74 5.19
CA PHE A 3 5.03 -1.41 4.12
C PHE A 3 5.09 -0.56 2.85
N ILE A 4 5.34 -1.18 1.71
CA ILE A 4 5.60 -0.51 0.44
C ILE A 4 4.68 -1.10 -0.63
N GLY A 5 3.89 -0.26 -1.27
CA GLY A 5 3.23 -0.60 -2.54
C GLY A 5 4.18 -0.35 -3.71
N ILE A 6 4.26 -1.30 -4.64
CA ILE A 6 5.05 -1.17 -5.86
C ILE A 6 4.10 -0.84 -7.01
N LEU A 7 4.39 0.24 -7.73
CA LEU A 7 3.63 0.63 -8.90
C LEU A 7 4.36 0.15 -10.16
N GLY A 8 3.71 -0.69 -10.96
CA GLY A 8 4.21 -1.20 -12.23
C GLY A 8 4.42 -2.72 -12.24
N THR A 9 4.33 -3.31 -13.43
CA THR A 9 4.32 -4.78 -13.66
C THR A 9 5.69 -5.39 -13.94
N MET A 10 6.75 -4.59 -14.08
CA MET A 10 8.03 -5.06 -14.64
C MET A 10 9.11 -5.41 -13.60
N ALA A 11 8.88 -5.17 -12.32
CA ALA A 11 9.89 -5.41 -11.29
C ALA A 11 9.40 -6.41 -10.25
N ASN A 12 10.21 -7.43 -9.98
CA ASN A 12 9.94 -8.40 -8.92
C ASN A 12 9.98 -7.67 -7.55
N PRO A 13 8.93 -7.77 -6.73
CA PRO A 13 8.90 -7.13 -5.42
C PRO A 13 10.11 -7.43 -4.53
N GLU A 14 10.61 -8.66 -4.60
CA GLU A 14 11.76 -9.11 -3.79
C GLU A 14 13.04 -8.34 -4.14
N ASP A 15 13.28 -8.08 -5.44
CA ASP A 15 14.48 -7.35 -5.89
C ASP A 15 14.46 -5.89 -5.43
N ILE A 16 13.27 -5.28 -5.40
CA ILE A 16 13.08 -3.91 -4.89
C ILE A 16 13.30 -3.89 -3.37
N ILE A 17 12.72 -4.83 -2.64
CA ILE A 17 12.90 -4.94 -1.19
C ILE A 17 14.38 -5.16 -0.83
N ALA A 18 15.09 -6.00 -1.59
CA ALA A 18 16.52 -6.26 -1.41
C ALA A 18 17.33 -4.96 -1.56
N GLN A 19 17.10 -4.19 -2.64
CA GLN A 19 17.78 -2.91 -2.87
C GLN A 19 17.48 -1.87 -1.78
N LEU A 20 16.22 -1.79 -1.31
CA LEU A 20 15.85 -0.90 -0.21
C LEU A 20 16.51 -1.32 1.10
N THR A 21 16.63 -2.62 1.34
CA THR A 21 17.30 -3.19 2.52
C THR A 21 18.80 -2.89 2.52
N GLU A 22 19.46 -3.01 1.37
CA GLU A 22 20.87 -2.63 1.19
C GLU A 22 21.08 -1.15 1.52
N ARG A 23 20.19 -0.29 1.02
CA ARG A 23 20.26 1.18 1.20
C ARG A 23 19.57 1.68 2.47
N ARG A 24 19.18 0.79 3.39
CA ARG A 24 18.40 1.17 4.60
C ARG A 24 19.04 2.28 5.42
N GLY A 25 20.37 2.30 5.51
CA GLY A 25 21.10 3.26 6.34
C GLY A 25 20.94 4.69 5.84
N TYR A 26 20.86 4.86 4.51
CA TYR A 26 20.60 6.16 3.88
C TYR A 26 19.21 6.68 4.26
N LEU A 27 18.19 5.84 4.11
CA LEU A 27 16.80 6.18 4.44
C LEU A 27 16.65 6.46 5.95
N GLN A 28 17.23 5.59 6.79
CA GLN A 28 17.21 5.75 8.24
C GLN A 28 17.87 7.06 8.70
N ASN A 29 18.98 7.45 8.08
CA ASN A 29 19.64 8.74 8.36
C ASN A 29 18.76 9.92 7.96
N LYS A 30 18.08 9.85 6.80
CA LYS A 30 17.15 10.89 6.35
C LYS A 30 15.95 11.04 7.29
N VAL A 31 15.43 9.95 7.83
CA VAL A 31 14.35 9.94 8.84
C VAL A 31 14.83 10.53 10.16
N ALA A 32 16.00 10.09 10.66
CA ALA A 32 16.59 10.59 11.91
C ALA A 32 16.79 12.11 11.92
N LYS A 33 17.11 12.70 10.76
CA LYS A 33 17.26 14.16 10.62
C LYS A 33 15.94 14.93 10.68
N ARG A 34 14.81 14.29 10.39
CA ARG A 34 13.48 14.92 10.30
C ARG A 34 12.59 14.61 11.49
N VAL A 35 12.81 13.47 12.14
CA VAL A 35 12.00 12.99 13.25
C VAL A 35 12.89 12.88 14.48
N VAL A 36 12.62 13.73 15.47
CA VAL A 36 13.37 13.74 16.73
C VAL A 36 12.93 12.54 17.56
N LEU A 37 13.77 11.53 17.63
CA LEU A 37 13.58 10.33 18.45
C LEU A 37 14.80 10.15 19.35
N LYS A 38 14.57 9.68 20.59
CA LYS A 38 15.65 9.29 21.49
C LYS A 38 16.54 8.20 20.87
N PHE A 39 15.93 7.27 20.12
CA PHE A 39 16.62 6.24 19.37
C PHE A 39 15.97 6.09 17.99
N THR A 40 16.80 6.10 16.94
CA THR A 40 16.28 5.87 15.57
C THR A 40 16.06 4.38 15.35
N PRO A 41 14.83 3.93 15.05
CA PRO A 41 14.55 2.51 14.84
C PRO A 41 15.21 1.99 13.57
N ARG A 42 15.52 0.69 13.54
CA ARG A 42 15.98 0.00 12.34
C ARG A 42 14.79 -0.26 11.42
N LEU A 43 14.87 0.21 10.18
CA LEU A 43 13.81 0.03 9.19
C LEU A 43 13.84 -1.40 8.64
N SER A 44 12.67 -2.04 8.61
CA SER A 44 12.43 -3.35 7.98
C SER A 44 11.34 -3.16 6.94
N PHE A 45 11.64 -3.51 5.68
CA PHE A 45 10.78 -3.26 4.53
C PHE A 45 9.98 -4.50 4.15
N HIS A 46 8.72 -4.31 3.79
CA HIS A 46 7.79 -5.37 3.38
C HIS A 46 6.95 -4.88 2.21
N HIS A 47 6.72 -5.72 1.20
CA HIS A 47 5.78 -5.42 0.14
C HIS A 47 4.34 -5.53 0.66
N ASP A 48 3.51 -4.56 0.30
CA ASP A 48 2.10 -4.53 0.68
C ASP A 48 1.23 -5.06 -0.46
N SER A 49 0.76 -6.30 -0.33
CA SER A 49 -0.19 -6.91 -1.26
C SER A 49 -1.66 -6.58 -0.95
N SER A 50 -1.94 -5.78 0.07
CA SER A 50 -3.32 -5.44 0.44
C SER A 50 -4.02 -4.60 -0.62
N VAL A 51 -3.28 -3.74 -1.34
CA VAL A 51 -3.83 -2.90 -2.41
C VAL A 51 -4.39 -3.75 -3.56
N GLU A 52 -3.61 -4.71 -4.06
CA GLU A 52 -4.04 -5.63 -5.12
C GLU A 52 -5.28 -6.44 -4.70
N ARG A 53 -5.31 -6.90 -3.45
CA ARG A 53 -6.49 -7.59 -2.90
C ARG A 53 -7.71 -6.67 -2.85
N GLY A 54 -7.54 -5.41 -2.44
CA GLY A 54 -8.63 -4.44 -2.39
C GLY A 54 -9.26 -4.22 -3.76
N THR A 55 -8.44 -3.98 -4.79
CA THR A 55 -8.91 -3.81 -6.17
C THR A 55 -9.64 -5.05 -6.69
N ASN A 56 -9.15 -6.24 -6.35
CA ASN A 56 -9.81 -7.50 -6.69
C ASN A 56 -11.17 -7.62 -6.02
N VAL A 57 -11.27 -7.34 -4.71
CA VAL A 57 -12.55 -7.40 -3.99
C VAL A 57 -13.58 -6.43 -4.56
N VAL A 58 -13.19 -5.18 -4.84
CA VAL A 58 -14.10 -4.20 -5.48
C VAL A 58 -14.56 -4.71 -6.84
N SER A 59 -13.63 -5.19 -7.67
CA SER A 59 -13.96 -5.78 -8.97
C SER A 59 -14.90 -6.98 -8.87
N LEU A 60 -14.75 -7.82 -7.85
CA LEU A 60 -15.64 -8.95 -7.59
C LEU A 60 -17.02 -8.47 -7.14
N ILE A 61 -17.11 -7.43 -6.31
CA ILE A 61 -18.38 -6.84 -5.87
C ILE A 61 -19.12 -6.26 -7.08
N ASP A 62 -18.43 -5.55 -7.98
CA ASP A 62 -19.01 -4.99 -9.20
C ASP A 62 -19.50 -6.06 -10.21
N GLN A 63 -18.91 -7.26 -10.16
CA GLN A 63 -19.30 -8.39 -11.01
C GLN A 63 -20.48 -9.19 -10.46
N ILE A 64 -20.83 -9.00 -9.18
CA ILE A 64 -21.95 -9.67 -8.56
C ILE A 64 -23.20 -8.82 -8.80
N ASP A 65 -24.24 -9.45 -9.37
CA ASP A 65 -25.53 -8.82 -9.55
C ASP A 65 -26.23 -8.76 -8.17
N ILE A 66 -25.97 -7.67 -7.43
CA ILE A 66 -26.60 -7.42 -6.13
C ILE A 66 -28.01 -6.88 -6.39
N PRO A 67 -29.08 -7.54 -5.94
CA PRO A 67 -30.43 -7.03 -6.09
C PRO A 67 -30.53 -5.61 -5.52
N ASP A 68 -31.20 -4.70 -6.26
CA ASP A 68 -31.32 -3.28 -5.92
C ASP A 68 -31.86 -3.01 -4.50
N GLU A 69 -32.56 -3.99 -3.89
CA GLU A 69 -33.06 -3.92 -2.51
C GLU A 69 -31.95 -3.88 -1.43
N ILE A 70 -30.72 -4.31 -1.75
CA ILE A 70 -29.59 -4.40 -0.80
C ILE A 70 -28.54 -3.30 -1.07
N ARG A 71 -28.65 -2.57 -2.18
CA ARG A 71 -27.70 -1.51 -2.53
C ARG A 71 -27.78 -0.40 -1.47
N PRO A 72 -26.68 -0.05 -0.78
CA PRO A 72 -26.71 1.02 0.21
C PRO A 72 -27.07 2.33 -0.50
N LEU A 73 -28.18 2.94 -0.07
CA LEU A 73 -28.63 4.24 -0.51
C LEU A 73 -27.53 5.27 -0.18
N GLY A 74 -26.73 5.69 -1.16
CA GLY A 74 -25.73 6.74 -0.89
C GLY A 74 -24.64 7.04 -1.90
N GLU A 75 -24.58 6.44 -3.09
CA GLU A 75 -23.52 6.78 -4.07
C GLU A 75 -24.01 7.36 -5.40
N ASP A 76 -25.33 7.46 -5.63
CA ASP A 76 -25.88 8.06 -6.85
C ASP A 76 -26.15 9.58 -6.73
N ASP A 77 -25.86 10.21 -5.56
CA ASP A 77 -26.13 11.63 -5.27
C ASP A 77 -24.91 12.58 -5.39
N VAL A 78 -23.79 12.14 -5.98
CA VAL A 78 -22.68 13.06 -6.29
C VAL A 78 -22.67 13.39 -7.78
N GLU A 79 -23.63 14.21 -8.21
CA GLU A 79 -23.50 15.01 -9.43
C GLU A 79 -22.36 16.02 -9.24
N ILE A 80 -21.33 15.96 -10.11
CA ILE A 80 -20.40 17.07 -10.38
C ILE A 80 -20.94 17.86 -11.56
#